data_AF-A0A1H6ZNF7-F1
#
_entry.id   AF-A0A1H6ZNF7-F1
#
_cell.length_a   1.000
_cell.length_b   1.000
_cell.length_c   1.000
_cell.angle_alpha   90.00
_cell.angle_beta   90.00
_cell.angle_gamma   90.00
#
_symmetry.space_group_name_H-M   'P 1'
#
loop_
_entity.id
_entity.type
_entity.pdbx_description
1 polymer ?
#
loop_
_entity_poly.entity_id
_entity_poly.type
_entity_poly.pdbx_seq_one_letter_code
_entity_poly.pdbx_strand_id
1 'polypeptide(L)' 'MTIATAEGSPLKLQTELGSLGERLIRFGQALQNPETTVGQLTSLANACGIELKMRAVAESGRSG' A
#
# COMPACT_ATOMS: atom_id res chain seq x y z
N MET A 1 31.45 -20.61 -28.76
CA MET A 1 29.98 -20.58 -28.65
C MET A 1 29.65 -19.63 -27.53
N THR A 2 29.28 -18.40 -27.85
CA THR A 2 29.13 -17.30 -26.88
C THR A 2 27.76 -17.42 -26.22
N ILE A 3 27.75 -17.71 -24.92
CA ILE A 3 26.55 -17.64 -24.08
C ILE A 3 26.23 -16.17 -23.83
N ALA A 4 25.12 -15.70 -24.40
CA ALA A 4 24.56 -14.39 -24.07
C ALA A 4 23.98 -14.44 -22.65
N THR A 5 24.67 -13.84 -21.69
CA THR A 5 24.14 -13.57 -20.36
C THR A 5 23.13 -12.44 -20.47
N ALA A 6 21.85 -12.75 -20.31
CA ALA A 6 20.80 -11.77 -20.08
C ALA A 6 20.99 -11.15 -18.68
N GLU A 7 21.96 -10.25 -18.57
CA GLU A 7 22.19 -9.45 -17.38
C GLU A 7 21.14 -8.34 -17.31
N GLY A 8 20.08 -8.59 -16.54
CA GLY A 8 19.14 -7.55 -16.17
C GLY A 8 17.83 -8.11 -15.63
N SER A 9 17.54 -7.78 -14.36
CA SER A 9 16.17 -7.58 -13.83
C SER A 9 15.54 -8.57 -12.83
N PRO A 10 16.08 -9.73 -12.39
CA PRO A 10 15.40 -10.51 -11.35
C PRO A 10 15.60 -9.98 -9.94
N LEU A 11 16.77 -9.41 -9.62
CA LEU A 11 17.07 -8.87 -8.28
C LEU A 11 16.39 -7.51 -8.04
N LYS A 12 16.28 -6.67 -9.07
CA LYS A 12 15.66 -5.34 -8.98
C LYS A 12 14.13 -5.43 -8.86
N LEU A 13 13.50 -6.43 -9.50
CA LEU A 13 12.06 -6.69 -9.30
C LEU A 13 11.77 -7.21 -7.88
N GLN A 14 12.66 -8.03 -7.31
CA GLN A 14 12.53 -8.47 -5.91
C GLN A 14 12.61 -7.28 -4.94
N THR A 15 13.46 -6.29 -5.19
CA THR A 15 13.53 -5.09 -4.35
C THR A 15 12.30 -4.20 -4.51
N GLU A 16 11.80 -3.98 -5.73
CA GLU A 16 10.59 -3.17 -5.96
C GLU A 16 9.34 -3.80 -5.33
N LEU A 17 9.17 -5.12 -5.49
CA LEU A 17 8.08 -5.87 -4.85
C LEU A 17 8.24 -5.90 -3.32
N GLY A 18 9.47 -6.03 -2.82
CA GLY A 18 9.77 -5.95 -1.38
C GLY A 18 9.41 -4.57 -0.81
N SER A 19 9.80 -3.50 -1.48
CA SER A 19 9.44 -2.13 -1.12
C SER A 19 7.93 -1.88 -1.23
N LEU A 20 7.24 -2.49 -2.19
CA LEU A 20 5.78 -2.46 -2.27
C LEU A 20 5.15 -3.19 -1.07
N GLY A 21 5.64 -4.38 -0.74
CA GLY A 21 5.19 -5.15 0.42
C GLY A 21 5.35 -4.39 1.74
N GLU A 22 6.50 -3.74 1.96
CA GLU A 22 6.70 -2.90 3.15
C GLU A 22 5.69 -1.75 3.24
N ARG A 23 5.44 -1.06 2.11
CA ARG A 23 4.43 0.01 2.05
C ARG A 23 3.02 -0.52 2.36
N LEU A 24 2.67 -1.70 1.86
CA LEU A 24 1.37 -2.35 2.15
C LEU A 24 1.24 -2.76 3.62
N ILE A 25 2.31 -3.25 4.25
CA ILE A 25 2.31 -3.58 5.69
C ILE A 25 2.08 -2.31 6.51
N ARG A 26 2.80 -1.22 6.21
CA ARG A 26 2.61 0.08 6.88
C ARG A 26 1.19 0.61 6.68
N PHE A 27 0.63 0.47 5.48
CA PHE A 27 -0.76 0.85 5.19
C PHE A 27 -1.75 0.05 6.06
N GLY A 28 -1.58 -1.27 6.18
CA GLY A 28 -2.41 -2.11 7.04
C GLY A 28 -2.28 -1.80 8.53
N GLN A 29 -1.07 -1.44 9.00
CA GLN A 29 -0.86 -0.97 10.37
C GLN A 29 -1.57 0.37 10.62
N ALA A 30 -1.45 1.29 9.66
CA ALA A 30 -2.13 2.59 9.73
C ALA A 30 -3.67 2.41 9.76
N LEU A 31 -4.22 1.45 9.03
CA LEU A 31 -5.67 1.13 9.08
C LEU A 31 -6.14 0.62 10.46
N GLN A 32 -5.26 -0.05 11.21
CA GLN A 32 -5.57 -0.56 12.55
C GLN A 32 -5.39 0.49 13.64
N ASN A 33 -4.63 1.56 13.36
CA ASN A 33 -4.34 2.62 14.30
C ASN A 33 -5.51 3.63 14.35
N PRO A 34 -6.17 3.82 15.50
CA PRO A 34 -7.34 4.70 15.62
C PRO A 34 -6.99 6.19 15.51
N GLU A 35 -5.73 6.55 15.70
CA GLU A 35 -5.23 7.92 15.53
C GLU A 35 -4.91 8.26 14.06
N THR A 36 -4.91 7.26 13.18
CA THR A 36 -4.58 7.47 11.78
C THR A 36 -5.69 8.26 11.09
N THR A 37 -5.31 9.36 10.46
CA THR A 37 -6.22 10.16 9.67
C THR A 37 -6.39 9.62 8.26
N VAL A 38 -7.55 9.92 7.65
CA VAL A 38 -7.83 9.57 6.24
C VAL A 38 -6.73 10.12 5.31
N GLY A 39 -6.19 11.31 5.58
CA GLY A 39 -5.11 11.89 4.79
C GLY A 39 -3.81 11.06 4.82
N GLN A 40 -3.46 10.47 5.96
CA GLN A 40 -2.31 9.57 6.05
C GLN A 40 -2.55 8.26 5.29
N LEU A 41 -3.77 7.73 5.37
CA LEU A 41 -4.16 6.52 4.61
C LEU A 41 -4.13 6.78 3.10
N THR A 42 -4.66 7.91 2.64
CA THR A 42 -4.59 8.31 1.24
C THR A 42 -3.13 8.47 0.77
N SER A 43 -2.27 9.06 1.60
CA SER A 43 -0.84 9.21 1.27
C SER A 43 -0.14 7.86 1.12
N LEU A 44 -0.40 6.93 2.04
CA LEU A 44 0.16 5.58 2.02
C LEU A 44 -0.36 4.74 0.85
N ALA A 45 -1.65 4.87 0.51
CA ALA A 45 -2.24 4.21 -0.65
C ALA A 45 -1.63 4.72 -1.97
N ASN A 46 -1.47 6.04 -2.11
CA ASN A 46 -0.78 6.63 -3.26
C ASN A 46 0.67 6.13 -3.37
N ALA A 47 1.39 6.02 -2.24
CA ALA A 47 2.74 5.46 -2.23
C ALA A 47 2.81 3.99 -2.68
N CYS A 48 1.73 3.22 -2.51
CA CYS A 48 1.60 1.86 -3.03
C CYS A 48 1.12 1.80 -4.50
N GLY A 49 0.74 2.93 -5.09
CA GLY A 49 0.13 2.97 -6.43
C GLY A 49 -1.30 2.42 -6.48
N ILE A 50 -2.02 2.43 -5.36
CA ILE A 50 -3.39 1.91 -5.26
C ILE A 50 -4.39 3.02 -4.98
N GLU A 51 -5.57 2.92 -5.60
CA GLU A 51 -6.67 3.86 -5.38
C GLU A 51 -7.44 3.46 -4.12
N LEU A 52 -7.41 4.34 -3.11
CA LEU A 52 -8.14 4.12 -1.86
C LEU A 52 -9.57 4.66 -1.93
N LYS A 53 -10.56 3.76 -1.95
CA LYS A 53 -11.98 4.11 -1.83
C LYS A 53 -12.48 3.83 -0.43
N MET A 54 -12.55 4.86 0.40
CA MET A 54 -13.19 4.77 1.72
C MET A 54 -14.62 5.29 1.65
N ARG A 55 -15.56 4.49 2.13
CA ARG A 55 -16.92 4.93 2.42
C ARG A 55 -17.00 5.15 3.93
N ALA A 56 -17.00 6.41 4.36
CA ALA A 56 -17.33 6.74 5.74
C ALA A 56 -18.83 6.43 5.95
N VAL A 57 -19.12 5.35 6.67
CA VAL A 57 -20.47 5.10 7.18
C VAL A 57 -20.56 5.91 8.46
N ALA A 58 -21.13 7.11 8.38
CA ALA A 58 -21.60 7.77 9.60
C ALA A 58 -22.72 6.91 10.16
N GLU A 59 -22.55 6.33 11.35
CA GLU A 59 -23.68 5.86 12.14
C GLU A 59 -24.57 7.08 12.40
N SER A 60 -25.54 7.26 11.51
CA SER A 60 -26.65 8.16 11.74
C SER A 60 -27.41 7.53 12.90
N GLY A 61 -27.28 8.12 14.08
CA GLY A 61 -27.78 7.58 15.33
C GLY A 61 -29.16 6.98 15.17
N ARG A 62 -29.29 5.71 15.54
CA ARG A 62 -30.58 5.10 15.85
C ARG A 62 -31.12 5.78 17.12
N SER A 63 -31.73 6.95 16.94
CA SER A 63 -32.68 7.47 17.91
C SER A 63 -34.03 6.86 17.52
N GLY A 64 -34.50 5.91 18.32
CA GLY A 64 -35.78 5.24 18.14
C GLY A 64 -35.89 4.07 19.09
#